data_AF-A0A925LBX1-F1
#
_entry.id   AF-A0A925LBX1-F1
#
_cell.length_a   1.000
_cell.length_b   1.000
_cell.length_c   1.000
_cell.angle_alpha   90.00
_cell.angle_beta   90.00
_cell.angle_gamma   90.00
#
_symmetry.space_group_name_H-M   'P 1'
#
loop_
_entity.id
_entity.type
_entity.pdbx_description
1 polymer ?
#
loop_
_entity_poly.entity_id
_entity_poly.type
_entity_poly.pdbx_seq_one_letter_code
_entity_poly.pdbx_strand_id
1 'polypeptide(L)'
;MNTFNTVVKFFVDCGPFLYPSLLMAAIGVAIAIERFVFLRKARSDNRRVWEQVLPMLQNGRFKEVASVTADSDSAVGKIVNNGLARMQTARRREDIDNAMEEGMMEIVPRLEKRTHYIATFANTITLVGLLGTIIGLIKGFTAGAQVNPAEKAELLSASISVAMNNT
;
A
#
# COMPACT_ATOMS: atom_id res chain seq x y z
N MET A 1 31.79 -20.95 -2.13
CA MET A 1 31.47 -19.78 -1.28
C MET A 1 30.17 -20.08 -0.56
N ASN A 2 30.14 -20.06 0.79
CA ASN A 2 28.90 -20.25 1.54
C ASN A 2 27.92 -19.12 1.21
N THR A 3 26.63 -19.44 1.08
CA THR A 3 25.53 -18.49 0.83
C THR A 3 25.58 -17.29 1.79
N PHE A 4 25.94 -17.54 3.04
CA PHE A 4 26.14 -16.50 4.06
C PHE A 4 27.18 -15.44 3.65
N ASN A 5 28.35 -15.86 3.12
CA ASN A 5 29.40 -14.93 2.72
C ASN A 5 28.97 -14.09 1.51
N THR A 6 28.16 -14.64 0.62
CA THR A 6 27.60 -13.89 -0.52
C THR A 6 26.64 -12.79 -0.04
N VAL A 7 25.78 -13.08 0.93
CA VAL A 7 24.85 -12.10 1.51
C VAL A 7 25.60 -11.00 2.24
N VAL A 8 26.57 -11.35 3.09
CA VAL A 8 27.38 -10.36 3.81
C VAL A 8 28.15 -9.46 2.84
N LYS A 9 28.74 -10.04 1.79
CA LYS A 9 29.44 -9.29 0.76
C LYS A 9 28.51 -8.31 0.05
N PHE A 10 27.29 -8.72 -0.30
CA PHE A 10 26.30 -7.85 -0.93
C PHE A 10 25.95 -6.64 -0.05
N PHE A 11 25.75 -6.84 1.25
CA PHE A 11 25.48 -5.74 2.19
C PHE A 11 26.65 -4.77 2.34
N VAL A 12 27.89 -5.29 2.35
CA VAL A 12 29.10 -4.47 2.43
C VAL A 12 29.29 -3.66 1.14
N ASP A 13 29.06 -4.28 -0.02
CA ASP A 13 29.23 -3.66 -1.33
C ASP A 13 28.20 -2.53 -1.58
N CYS A 14 26.92 -2.75 -1.26
CA CYS A 14 25.85 -1.75 -1.43
C CYS A 14 26.03 -0.48 -0.57
N GLY A 15 26.75 -0.57 0.54
CA GLY A 15 27.06 0.55 1.41
C GLY A 15 25.84 1.10 2.18
N PRO A 16 25.91 2.35 2.69
CA PRO A 16 24.95 2.86 3.66
C PRO A 16 23.54 3.10 3.09
N PHE A 17 23.37 3.18 1.77
CA PHE A 17 22.08 3.43 1.11
C PHE A 17 21.13 2.23 1.15
N LEU A 18 21.67 1.03 1.42
CA LEU A 18 20.87 -0.17 1.61
C LEU A 18 19.98 -0.11 2.87
N TYR A 19 20.47 0.51 3.95
CA TYR A 19 19.74 0.52 5.23
C TYR A 19 18.42 1.32 5.17
N PRO A 20 18.37 2.56 4.62
CA PRO A 20 17.12 3.27 4.43
C PRO A 20 16.14 2.52 3.50
N SER A 21 16.63 1.94 2.40
CA SER A 21 15.80 1.18 1.46
C SER A 21 15.18 -0.06 2.12
N LEU A 22 15.96 -0.81 2.90
CA LEU A 22 15.46 -1.96 3.66
C LEU A 22 14.43 -1.55 4.72
N LEU A 23 14.65 -0.43 5.41
CA LEU A 23 13.70 0.08 6.39
C LEU A 23 12.36 0.45 5.73
N MET A 24 12.40 1.18 4.62
CA MET A 24 11.20 1.54 3.87
C MET A 24 10.49 0.29 3.31
N ALA A 25 11.25 -0.71 2.83
CA ALA A 25 10.69 -1.97 2.37
C ALA A 25 10.00 -2.74 3.50
N ALA A 26 10.63 -2.82 4.68
CA ALA A 26 10.05 -3.47 5.85
C ALA A 26 8.75 -2.79 6.31
N ILE A 27 8.73 -1.45 6.37
CA ILE A 27 7.54 -0.67 6.72
C ILE A 27 6.45 -0.85 5.65
N GLY A 28 6.81 -0.77 4.37
CA GLY A 28 5.88 -0.96 3.25
C GLY A 28 5.21 -2.34 3.27
N VAL A 29 5.99 -3.40 3.49
CA VAL A 29 5.47 -4.77 3.61
C VAL A 29 4.57 -4.92 4.85
N ALA A 30 4.97 -4.35 6.00
CA ALA A 30 4.14 -4.39 7.20
C ALA A 30 2.76 -3.73 6.98
N ILE A 31 2.73 -2.56 6.35
CA ILE A 31 1.49 -1.86 6.00
C ILE A 31 0.68 -2.68 4.97
N ALA A 32 1.33 -3.26 3.97
CA ALA A 32 0.67 -4.09 2.96
C ALA A 32 -0.04 -5.30 3.58
N ILE A 33 0.61 -5.98 4.53
CA ILE A 33 0.02 -7.12 5.24
C ILE A 33 -1.14 -6.67 6.14
N GLU A 34 -0.96 -5.61 6.94
CA GLU A 34 -2.04 -5.02 7.77
C GLU A 34 -3.28 -4.73 6.91
N ARG A 35 -3.07 -4.03 5.79
CA ARG A 35 -4.14 -3.61 4.88
C ARG A 35 -4.80 -4.80 4.18
N PHE A 36 -4.03 -5.77 3.73
CA PHE A 36 -4.57 -6.97 3.08
C PHE A 36 -5.52 -7.74 4.01
N VAL A 37 -5.11 -7.96 5.27
CA VAL A 37 -5.95 -8.64 6.27
C VAL A 37 -7.19 -7.83 6.58
N PHE A 38 -7.05 -6.52 6.81
CA PHE A 38 -8.17 -5.62 7.09
C PHE A 38 -9.21 -5.58 5.96
N LEU A 39 -8.76 -5.36 4.71
CA LEU A 39 -9.64 -5.30 3.54
C LEU A 39 -10.31 -6.64 3.26
N ARG A 40 -9.60 -7.75 3.47
CA ARG A 40 -10.18 -9.09 3.32
C ARG A 40 -11.30 -9.32 4.34
N LYS A 41 -11.11 -8.92 5.59
CA LYS A 41 -12.15 -8.98 6.63
C LYS A 41 -13.34 -8.08 6.27
N ALA A 42 -13.09 -6.81 5.94
CA ALA A 42 -14.13 -5.86 5.54
C ALA A 42 -14.95 -6.35 4.34
N ARG A 43 -14.30 -6.97 3.34
CA ARG A 43 -14.98 -7.58 2.19
C ARG A 43 -15.88 -8.74 2.60
N SER A 44 -15.42 -9.60 3.50
CA SER A 44 -16.20 -10.72 4.02
C SER A 44 -17.42 -10.23 4.81
N ASP A 45 -17.23 -9.24 5.69
CA ASP A 45 -18.30 -8.67 6.51
C ASP A 45 -19.36 -7.98 5.64
N ASN A 46 -18.93 -7.18 4.66
CA ASN A 46 -19.82 -6.56 3.67
C ASN A 46 -20.64 -7.60 2.90
N ARG A 47 -20.00 -8.68 2.43
CA ARG A 47 -20.68 -9.74 1.70
C ARG A 47 -21.73 -10.44 2.55
N ARG A 48 -21.39 -10.77 3.80
CA ARG A 48 -22.30 -11.44 4.74
C ARG A 48 -23.54 -10.60 5.03
N VAL A 49 -23.36 -9.30 5.25
CA VAL A 49 -24.49 -8.39 5.51
C VAL A 49 -25.34 -8.22 4.23
N TRP A 50 -24.70 -8.08 3.07
CA TRP A 50 -25.42 -7.96 1.80
C TRP A 50 -26.28 -9.18 1.48
N GLU A 51 -25.76 -10.40 1.70
CA GLU A 51 -26.50 -11.65 1.48
C GLU A 51 -27.74 -11.77 2.39
N GLN A 52 -27.73 -11.15 3.58
CA GLN A 52 -28.89 -11.11 4.48
C GLN A 52 -29.87 -10.00 4.11
N VAL A 53 -29.36 -8.81 3.77
CA VAL A 53 -30.16 -7.61 3.53
C VAL A 53 -30.83 -7.61 2.16
N LEU A 54 -30.15 -8.10 1.12
CA LEU A 54 -30.67 -8.14 -0.25
C LEU A 54 -32.04 -8.84 -0.37
N PRO A 55 -32.25 -10.07 0.14
CA PRO A 55 -33.57 -10.71 0.06
C PRO A 55 -34.62 -9.98 0.90
N MET A 56 -34.25 -9.35 2.02
CA MET A 56 -35.19 -8.57 2.83
C MET A 56 -35.65 -7.30 2.11
N LEU A 57 -34.73 -6.61 1.41
CA LEU A 57 -35.04 -5.45 0.56
C LEU A 57 -35.97 -5.85 -0.59
N GLN A 58 -35.68 -6.95 -1.29
CA GLN A 58 -36.53 -7.44 -2.39
C GLN A 58 -37.96 -7.79 -1.95
N ASN A 59 -38.11 -8.29 -0.73
CA ASN A 59 -39.40 -8.60 -0.13
C ASN A 59 -40.09 -7.39 0.53
N GLY A 60 -39.52 -6.18 0.44
CA GLY A 60 -40.07 -4.95 1.03
C GLY A 60 -40.03 -4.90 2.56
N ARG A 61 -39.22 -5.75 3.22
CA ARG A 61 -39.11 -5.85 4.68
C ARG A 61 -38.18 -4.77 5.25
N PHE A 62 -38.47 -3.51 4.97
CA PHE A 62 -37.63 -2.36 5.30
C PHE A 62 -37.32 -2.20 6.80
N LYS A 63 -38.31 -2.44 7.68
CA LYS A 63 -38.10 -2.33 9.14
C LYS A 63 -37.05 -3.32 9.66
N GLU A 64 -37.02 -4.52 9.09
CA GLU A 64 -36.06 -5.54 9.49
C GLU A 64 -34.67 -5.24 8.95
N VAL A 65 -34.60 -4.74 7.71
CA VAL A 65 -33.34 -4.24 7.14
C VAL A 65 -32.74 -3.18 8.07
N ALA A 66 -33.54 -2.20 8.53
CA ALA A 66 -33.08 -1.17 9.45
C ALA A 66 -32.46 -1.74 10.72
N SER A 67 -33.08 -2.78 11.31
CA SER A 67 -32.54 -3.41 12.51
C SER A 67 -31.22 -4.14 12.26
N VAL A 68 -31.12 -4.89 11.16
CA VAL A 68 -29.90 -5.64 10.81
C VAL A 68 -28.76 -4.69 10.45
N THR A 69 -29.06 -3.58 9.77
CA THR A 69 -28.06 -2.61 9.34
C THR A 69 -27.62 -1.65 10.44
N ALA A 70 -28.50 -1.35 11.41
CA ALA A 70 -28.15 -0.54 12.58
C ALA A 70 -27.11 -1.20 13.50
N ASP A 71 -27.18 -2.52 13.64
CA ASP A 71 -26.23 -3.30 14.47
C ASP A 71 -24.94 -3.67 13.71
N SER A 72 -24.88 -3.41 12.41
CA SER A 72 -23.76 -3.80 11.54
C SER A 72 -22.73 -2.69 11.39
N ASP A 73 -21.48 -2.99 11.73
CA ASP A 73 -20.34 -2.10 11.46
C ASP A 73 -19.82 -2.13 10.01
N SER A 74 -20.39 -3.00 9.16
CA SER A 74 -20.01 -3.11 7.75
C SER A 74 -20.32 -1.82 6.95
N ALA A 75 -19.54 -1.58 5.91
CA ALA A 75 -19.73 -0.43 5.02
C ALA A 75 -21.12 -0.46 4.37
N VAL A 76 -21.51 -1.64 3.88
CA VAL A 76 -22.81 -1.87 3.24
C VAL A 76 -23.95 -1.61 4.22
N GLY A 77 -23.82 -2.09 5.47
CA GLY A 77 -24.82 -1.83 6.51
C GLY A 77 -25.02 -0.33 6.75
N LYS A 78 -23.94 0.42 6.92
CA LYS A 78 -24.00 1.88 7.14
C LYS A 78 -24.63 2.63 5.95
N ILE A 79 -24.25 2.30 4.72
CA ILE A 79 -24.80 2.93 3.50
C ILE A 79 -26.30 2.63 3.37
N VAL A 80 -26.69 1.37 3.53
CA VAL A 80 -28.10 0.96 3.43
C VAL A 80 -28.93 1.59 4.55
N ASN A 81 -28.41 1.67 5.77
CA ASN A 81 -29.08 2.33 6.87
C ASN A 81 -29.30 3.83 6.60
N ASN A 82 -28.30 4.53 6.07
CA ASN A 82 -28.42 5.94 5.71
C ASN A 82 -29.47 6.17 4.61
N GLY A 83 -29.45 5.35 3.56
CA GLY A 83 -30.47 5.39 2.51
C GLY A 83 -31.88 5.12 3.06
N LEU A 84 -32.01 4.16 3.96
CA LEU A 84 -33.29 3.78 4.54
C LEU A 84 -33.84 4.82 5.52
N ALA A 85 -32.98 5.44 6.32
CA ALA A 85 -33.34 6.55 7.20
C ALA A 85 -33.84 7.75 6.37
N ARG A 86 -33.19 8.03 5.24
CA ARG A 86 -33.61 9.09 4.32
C ARG A 86 -34.92 8.77 3.59
N MET A 87 -35.17 7.52 3.25
CA MET A 87 -36.41 7.08 2.60
C MET A 87 -37.69 7.44 3.40
N GLN A 88 -37.60 7.56 4.73
CA GLN A 88 -38.75 7.93 5.57
C GLN A 88 -39.17 9.40 5.44
N THR A 89 -38.26 10.27 5.00
CA THR A 89 -38.47 11.72 4.91
C THR A 89 -38.35 12.27 3.48
N ALA A 90 -37.72 11.52 2.58
CA ALA A 90 -37.50 11.88 1.19
C ALA A 90 -38.81 11.94 0.39
N ARG A 91 -38.93 12.99 -0.43
CA ARG A 91 -40.03 13.12 -1.41
C ARG A 91 -39.61 12.63 -2.80
N ARG A 92 -38.31 12.62 -3.10
CA ARG A 92 -37.75 12.20 -4.38
C ARG A 92 -36.72 11.10 -4.18
N ARG A 93 -36.56 10.23 -5.19
CA ARG A 93 -35.54 9.17 -5.19
C ARG A 93 -34.11 9.74 -5.13
N GLU A 94 -33.88 10.87 -5.79
CA GLU A 94 -32.60 11.60 -5.75
C GLU A 94 -32.14 11.89 -4.32
N ASP A 95 -33.06 12.20 -3.41
CA ASP A 95 -32.70 12.51 -2.02
C ASP A 95 -32.14 11.27 -1.29
N ILE A 96 -32.57 10.06 -1.69
CA ILE A 96 -32.12 8.77 -1.16
C ILE A 96 -30.76 8.41 -1.75
N ASP A 97 -30.59 8.57 -3.07
CA ASP A 97 -29.32 8.31 -3.76
C ASP A 97 -28.21 9.20 -3.20
N ASN A 98 -28.50 10.49 -3.01
CA ASN A 98 -27.56 11.45 -2.41
C ASN A 98 -27.15 11.03 -0.98
N ALA A 99 -28.06 10.48 -0.17
CA ALA A 99 -27.75 10.03 1.18
C ALA A 99 -26.89 8.75 1.20
N MET A 100 -27.09 7.86 0.23
CA MET A 100 -26.22 6.68 0.06
C MET A 100 -24.82 7.10 -0.42
N GLU A 101 -24.75 8.06 -1.34
CA GLU A 101 -23.48 8.61 -1.85
C GLU A 101 -22.69 9.33 -0.75
N GLU A 102 -23.35 10.15 0.06
CA GLU A 102 -22.74 10.79 1.24
C GLU A 102 -22.16 9.75 2.21
N GLY A 103 -22.89 8.65 2.46
CA GLY A 103 -22.40 7.52 3.24
C GLY A 103 -21.17 6.86 2.61
N MET A 104 -21.13 6.70 1.29
CA MET A 104 -19.95 6.20 0.58
C MET A 104 -18.75 7.14 0.73
N MET A 105 -18.95 8.45 0.60
CA MET A 105 -17.88 9.45 0.76
C MET A 105 -17.27 9.45 2.16
N GLU A 106 -18.02 9.07 3.20
CA GLU A 106 -17.47 8.92 4.55
C GLU A 106 -16.67 7.61 4.72
N ILE A 107 -17.12 6.52 4.10
CA ILE A 107 -16.61 5.17 4.37
C ILE A 107 -15.42 4.81 3.48
N VAL A 108 -15.44 5.18 2.19
CA VAL A 108 -14.37 4.86 1.24
C VAL A 108 -13.00 5.35 1.73
N PRO A 109 -12.84 6.61 2.20
CA PRO A 109 -11.56 7.08 2.72
C PRO A 109 -11.04 6.30 3.93
N ARG A 110 -11.95 5.74 4.75
CA ARG A 110 -11.58 4.91 5.91
C ARG A 110 -11.02 3.56 5.47
N LEU A 111 -11.58 2.98 4.40
CA LEU A 111 -11.08 1.73 3.80
C LEU A 111 -9.71 1.94 3.12
N GLU A 112 -9.53 3.07 2.43
CA GLU A 112 -8.30 3.41 1.70
C GLU A 112 -7.18 3.97 2.59
N LYS A 113 -7.45 4.20 3.88
CA LYS A 113 -6.50 4.79 4.83
C LYS A 113 -5.15 4.05 4.76
N ARG A 114 -4.05 4.82 4.73
CA ARG A 114 -2.65 4.33 4.69
C ARG A 114 -2.22 3.60 3.42
N THR A 115 -3.12 3.25 2.49
CA THR A 115 -2.73 2.57 1.23
C THR A 115 -1.83 3.45 0.37
N HIS A 116 -2.04 4.77 0.38
CA HIS A 116 -1.19 5.71 -0.36
C HIS A 116 0.29 5.66 0.04
N TYR A 117 0.60 5.37 1.32
CA TYR A 117 1.99 5.26 1.78
C TYR A 117 2.76 4.15 1.08
N ILE A 118 2.09 3.08 0.64
CA ILE A 118 2.74 1.99 -0.11
C ILE A 118 3.31 2.55 -1.43
N ALA A 119 2.53 3.34 -2.15
CA ALA A 119 2.98 3.98 -3.39
C ALA A 119 4.10 5.00 -3.12
N THR A 120 3.99 5.79 -2.05
CA THR A 120 5.04 6.74 -1.65
C THR A 120 6.34 6.02 -1.32
N PHE A 121 6.31 4.95 -0.54
CA PHE A 121 7.51 4.18 -0.19
C PHE A 121 8.10 3.48 -1.40
N ALA A 122 7.28 2.88 -2.28
CA ALA A 122 7.77 2.27 -3.50
C ALA A 122 8.54 3.27 -4.37
N ASN A 123 8.01 4.47 -4.57
CA ASN A 123 8.69 5.52 -5.34
C ASN A 123 9.91 6.08 -4.61
N THR A 124 9.88 6.18 -3.28
CA THR A 124 11.01 6.73 -2.52
C THR A 124 12.18 5.73 -2.49
N ILE A 125 11.91 4.43 -2.35
CA ILE A 125 12.93 3.37 -2.37
C ILE A 125 13.69 3.37 -3.70
N THR A 126 12.99 3.52 -4.84
CA THR A 126 13.66 3.57 -6.16
C THR A 126 14.57 4.79 -6.28
N LEU A 127 14.13 5.95 -5.80
CA LEU A 127 14.94 7.17 -5.79
C LEU A 127 16.18 7.03 -4.88
N VAL A 128 16.03 6.41 -3.71
CA VAL A 128 17.16 6.13 -2.80
C VAL A 128 18.14 5.15 -3.44
N GLY A 129 17.64 4.13 -4.15
CA GLY A 129 18.47 3.18 -4.90
C GLY A 129 19.28 3.85 -6.01
N LEU A 130 18.62 4.66 -6.85
CA LEU A 130 19.27 5.45 -7.89
C LEU A 130 20.34 6.41 -7.32
N LEU A 131 20.04 7.05 -6.17
CA LEU A 131 21.02 7.88 -5.46
C LEU A 131 22.25 7.05 -5.02
N GLY A 132 22.03 5.85 -4.49
CA GLY A 132 23.10 4.92 -4.12
C GLY A 132 23.98 4.54 -5.31
N THR A 133 23.36 4.28 -6.47
CA THR A 133 24.08 4.00 -7.73
C THR A 133 24.94 5.19 -8.16
N ILE A 134 24.39 6.41 -8.18
CA ILE A 134 25.13 7.62 -8.56
C ILE A 134 26.33 7.84 -7.65
N ILE A 135 26.15 7.72 -6.33
CA ILE A 135 27.24 7.91 -5.37
C ILE A 135 28.30 6.81 -5.49
N GLY A 136 27.89 5.56 -5.74
CA GLY A 136 28.80 4.45 -6.01
C GLY A 136 29.68 4.71 -7.24
N LEU A 137 29.09 5.19 -8.34
CA LEU A 137 29.82 5.57 -9.54
C LEU A 137 30.79 6.73 -9.29
N ILE A 138 30.37 7.80 -8.59
CA ILE A 138 31.25 8.93 -8.25
C ILE A 138 32.48 8.46 -7.44
N LYS A 139 32.28 7.56 -6.47
CA LYS A 139 33.38 6.98 -5.70
C LYS A 139 34.33 6.15 -6.58
N GLY A 140 33.79 5.35 -7.50
CA GLY A 140 34.58 4.57 -8.45
C GLY A 140 35.45 5.44 -9.36
N PHE A 141 34.87 6.50 -9.93
CA PHE A 141 35.61 7.43 -10.79
C PHE A 141 36.67 8.25 -10.06
N THR A 142 36.40 8.67 -8.81
CA THR A 142 37.38 9.41 -7.99
C THR A 142 38.54 8.51 -7.54
N ALA A 143 38.27 7.24 -7.18
CA ALA A 143 39.31 6.27 -6.86
C ALA A 143 40.20 5.96 -8.08
N GLY A 144 39.60 5.74 -9.25
CA GLY A 144 40.35 5.47 -10.50
C GLY A 144 41.14 6.66 -11.05
N ALA A 145 40.98 7.87 -10.50
CA ALA A 145 41.79 9.04 -10.86
C ALA A 145 43.20 8.99 -10.27
N GLN A 146 43.42 8.21 -9.20
CA GLN A 146 44.67 8.14 -8.44
C GLN A 146 45.49 6.86 -8.71
N VAL A 147 45.05 6.02 -9.65
CA VAL A 147 45.61 4.68 -9.89
C VAL A 147 46.24 4.55 -11.27
N ASN A 148 47.22 3.66 -11.39
CA ASN A 148 47.90 3.34 -12.65
C ASN A 148 46.91 2.98 -13.77
N PRO A 149 47.19 3.36 -15.03
CA PRO A 149 46.28 3.12 -16.17
C PRO A 149 45.86 1.65 -16.38
N ALA A 150 46.72 0.69 -16.00
CA ALA A 150 46.46 -0.75 -16.14
C ALA A 150 45.40 -1.27 -15.16
N GLU A 151 45.36 -0.76 -13.92
CA GLU A 151 44.41 -1.19 -12.87
C GLU A 151 43.09 -0.38 -12.90
N LYS A 152 43.11 0.77 -13.58
CA LYS A 152 41.97 1.69 -13.67
C LYS A 152 40.72 1.05 -14.29
N ALA A 153 40.89 0.22 -15.32
CA ALA A 153 39.77 -0.43 -16.00
C ALA A 153 39.05 -1.44 -15.09
N GLU A 154 39.81 -2.22 -14.32
CA GLU A 154 39.27 -3.23 -13.40
C GLU A 154 38.53 -2.58 -12.23
N LEU A 155 39.12 -1.53 -11.62
CA LEU A 155 38.48 -0.78 -10.52
C LEU A 155 37.18 -0.10 -10.94
N LEU A 156 37.12 0.47 -12.15
CA LEU A 156 35.91 1.08 -12.67
C LEU A 156 34.82 0.02 -12.92
N SER A 157 35.18 -1.12 -13.52
CA SER A 157 34.24 -2.22 -13.74
C SER A 157 33.65 -2.76 -12.44
N ALA A 158 34.49 -2.96 -11.41
CA ALA A 158 34.06 -3.39 -10.09
C ALA A 158 33.11 -2.35 -9.44
N SER A 159 33.43 -1.06 -9.56
CA SER A 159 32.61 0.03 -8.99
C SER A 159 31.24 0.14 -9.66
N ILE A 160 31.17 -0.07 -10.98
CA ILE A 160 29.89 -0.11 -11.72
C ILE A 160 29.06 -1.32 -11.26
N SER A 161 29.67 -2.49 -11.14
CA SER A 161 28.99 -3.70 -10.69
C SER A 161 28.39 -3.52 -9.28
N VAL A 162 29.12 -2.88 -8.37
CA VAL A 162 28.64 -2.60 -7.02
C VAL A 162 27.51 -1.56 -7.03
N ALA A 163 27.65 -0.49 -7.81
CA ALA A 163 26.63 0.55 -7.92
C ALA A 163 25.30 -0.01 -8.44
N MET A 164 25.33 -0.94 -9.39
CA MET A 164 24.12 -1.57 -9.95
C MET A 164 23.33 -2.40 -8.92
N ASN A 165 23.96 -2.87 -7.84
CA ASN A 165 23.26 -3.62 -6.79
C ASN A 165 22.30 -2.75 -5.96
N ASN A 166 22.43 -1.43 -6.01
CA ASN A 166 21.57 -0.50 -5.26
C ASN A 166 20.25 -0.17 -5.96
N THR A 167 20.08 -0.59 -7.23
CA THR A 167 18.86 -0.31 -8.02
C THR A 167 17.77 -1.33 -7.73
#